data_AF-A0A5J9WER9-F1
#
_entry.id   AF-A0A5J9WER9-F1
#
_cell.length_a   1.000
_cell.length_b   1.000
_cell.length_c   1.000
_cell.angle_alpha   90.00
_cell.angle_beta   90.00
_cell.angle_gamma   90.00
#
_symmetry.space_group_name_H-M   'P 1'
#
loop_
_entity.id
_entity.type
_entity.pdbx_description
1 polymer ?
#
loop_
_entity_poly.entity_id
_entity_poly.type
_entity_poly.pdbx_seq_one_letter_code
_entity_poly.pdbx_strand_id
1 'polypeptide(L)'
;MEHVFHHEPADLRRNMNCYAFDHDLVDRRRAVARDGSRLILSLWNGSRNQLWRMAPLQGAAAPEAAEHARRFRILCQSGDGLSVTVRDGAVVLATADHQDERQCWVQSFQNTGHVTDEEGHRAFALVNRATGKALMHKGHGDDELVQLAGHSPDSVDVALLWTQSDDLGEGFHGIRAVNDVGVVLDAAKGVPDYGGAHDGTPIIVFPWNDGPNQKWKLLPFY
;
A
#
# COMPACT_ATOMS: atom_id res chain seq x y z
N MET A 1 -3.17 15.66 -28.89
CA MET A 1 -1.86 15.30 -29.45
C MET A 1 -1.61 13.86 -29.07
N GLU A 2 -1.75 12.94 -30.02
CA GLU A 2 -1.49 11.53 -29.81
C GLU A 2 0.02 11.31 -29.79
N HIS A 3 0.57 10.94 -28.65
CA HIS A 3 1.94 10.44 -28.58
C HIS A 3 1.89 8.93 -28.70
N VAL A 4 1.99 8.45 -29.95
CA VAL A 4 2.31 7.04 -30.21
C VAL A 4 3.80 6.89 -29.95
N PHE A 5 4.16 6.35 -28.79
CA PHE A 5 5.54 5.91 -28.57
C PHE A 5 5.75 4.59 -29.30
N HIS A 6 6.19 4.67 -30.55
CA HIS A 6 6.91 3.56 -31.16
C HIS A 6 8.29 3.51 -30.52
N HIS A 7 8.48 2.63 -29.55
CA HIS A 7 9.83 2.10 -29.38
C HIS A 7 10.00 1.07 -30.49
N GLU A 8 10.40 1.51 -31.69
CA GLU A 8 11.08 0.60 -32.61
C GLU A 8 12.39 0.22 -31.92
N PRO A 9 12.59 -1.05 -31.52
CA PRO A 9 13.84 -1.45 -30.94
C PRO A 9 14.63 -2.12 -32.05
N ALA A 10 15.33 -1.31 -32.84
CA ALA A 10 16.45 -1.80 -33.63
C ALA A 10 17.49 -2.53 -32.73
N ASP A 11 17.48 -2.25 -31.42
CA ASP A 11 18.43 -2.79 -30.43
C ASP A 11 17.98 -4.06 -29.71
N LEU A 12 16.71 -4.48 -29.77
CA LEU A 12 16.29 -5.78 -29.19
C LEU A 12 16.76 -6.98 -30.01
N ARG A 13 17.27 -6.76 -31.23
CA ARG A 13 17.75 -7.83 -32.12
C ARG A 13 19.08 -8.47 -31.67
N ARG A 14 19.73 -7.97 -30.61
CA ARG A 14 21.09 -8.38 -30.25
C ARG A 14 21.26 -9.19 -28.95
N ASN A 15 20.21 -9.40 -28.14
CA ASN A 15 20.32 -10.19 -26.91
C ASN A 15 19.33 -11.36 -26.88
N MET A 16 19.86 -12.59 -26.85
CA MET A 16 19.11 -13.86 -26.97
C MET A 16 18.20 -14.22 -25.77
N ASN A 17 18.11 -13.39 -24.73
CA ASN A 17 17.34 -13.69 -23.50
C ASN A 17 16.43 -12.54 -23.05
N CYS A 18 15.77 -11.84 -23.96
CA CYS A 18 14.75 -10.85 -23.59
C CYS A 18 13.41 -11.55 -23.33
N TYR A 19 12.76 -11.25 -22.20
CA TYR A 19 11.43 -11.74 -21.84
C TYR A 19 10.43 -10.58 -21.89
N ALA A 20 9.19 -10.88 -22.24
CA ALA A 20 8.09 -9.92 -22.26
C ALA A 20 6.84 -10.50 -21.58
N PHE A 21 5.99 -9.60 -21.08
CA PHE A 21 4.65 -9.97 -20.66
C PHE A 21 3.86 -10.47 -21.86
N ASP A 22 3.30 -11.66 -21.71
CA ASP A 22 2.65 -12.41 -22.77
C ASP A 22 1.31 -12.96 -22.24
N HIS A 23 0.26 -12.88 -23.04
CA HIS A 23 -0.97 -13.62 -22.75
C HIS A 23 -0.77 -15.12 -23.01
N ASP A 24 -1.04 -15.95 -22.01
CA ASP A 24 -1.01 -17.41 -22.15
C ASP A 24 -2.16 -17.89 -23.04
N LEU A 25 -1.89 -17.96 -24.35
CA LEU A 25 -2.84 -18.42 -25.36
C LEU A 25 -2.76 -19.95 -25.45
N VAL A 26 -3.49 -20.62 -24.56
CA VAL A 26 -3.57 -22.09 -24.45
C VAL A 26 -4.03 -22.76 -25.75
N ASP A 27 -4.74 -22.04 -26.63
CA ASP A 27 -5.16 -22.52 -27.96
C ASP A 27 -4.47 -21.74 -29.10
N ARG A 28 -3.41 -22.33 -29.65
CA ARG A 28 -2.63 -21.78 -30.78
C ARG A 28 -3.44 -21.59 -32.07
N ARG A 29 -4.66 -22.13 -32.17
CA ARG A 29 -5.51 -22.01 -33.38
C ARG A 29 -6.42 -20.79 -33.37
N ARG A 30 -6.57 -20.11 -32.22
CA ARG A 30 -7.32 -18.85 -32.07
C ARG A 30 -6.58 -17.93 -31.12
N ALA A 31 -5.51 -17.29 -31.62
CA ALA A 31 -4.66 -16.37 -30.87
C ALA A 31 -5.37 -15.05 -30.53
N VAL A 32 -6.33 -15.10 -29.60
CA VAL A 32 -7.08 -13.94 -29.09
C VAL A 32 -7.14 -14.04 -27.58
N ALA A 33 -6.65 -13.02 -26.88
CA ALA A 33 -6.78 -12.90 -25.44
C ALA A 33 -8.28 -12.87 -25.07
N ARG A 34 -8.65 -13.64 -24.05
CA ARG A 34 -10.01 -13.71 -23.51
C ARG A 34 -10.05 -13.20 -22.08
N ASP A 35 -11.24 -12.84 -21.61
CA ASP A 35 -11.46 -12.60 -20.20
C ASP A 35 -11.00 -13.81 -19.35
N GLY A 36 -10.28 -13.54 -18.26
CA GLY A 36 -9.63 -14.56 -17.42
C GLY A 36 -8.35 -15.21 -18.00
N SER A 37 -7.81 -14.72 -19.11
CA SER A 37 -6.53 -15.25 -19.65
C SER A 37 -5.36 -14.89 -18.74
N ARG A 38 -4.54 -15.88 -18.38
CA ARG A 38 -3.35 -15.66 -17.55
C ARG A 38 -2.29 -14.85 -18.31
N LEU A 39 -1.58 -14.00 -17.57
CA LEU A 39 -0.36 -13.36 -18.04
C LEU A 39 0.83 -14.17 -17.60
N ILE A 40 1.78 -14.38 -18.51
CA ILE A 40 3.03 -15.09 -18.28
C ILE A 40 4.20 -14.23 -18.73
N LEU A 41 5.38 -14.52 -18.21
CA LEU A 41 6.62 -14.04 -18.81
C LEU A 41 7.10 -15.08 -19.83
N SER A 42 7.26 -14.69 -21.08
CA SER A 42 7.79 -15.56 -22.12
C SER A 42 8.89 -14.87 -22.91
N LEU A 43 9.70 -15.64 -23.65
CA LEU A 43 10.73 -15.06 -24.50
C LEU A 43 10.09 -14.14 -25.53
N TRP A 44 10.67 -12.95 -25.66
CA TRP A 44 10.23 -11.98 -26.63
C TRP A 44 10.33 -12.56 -28.05
N ASN A 45 9.20 -12.55 -28.75
CA ASN A 45 9.08 -13.00 -30.13
C ASN A 45 8.36 -11.95 -31.01
N GLY A 46 7.94 -10.83 -30.43
CA GLY A 46 7.30 -9.72 -31.16
C GLY A 46 5.87 -10.02 -31.62
N SER A 47 5.25 -11.08 -31.11
CA SER A 47 3.86 -11.41 -31.42
C SER A 47 2.90 -10.39 -30.80
N ARG A 48 1.70 -10.26 -31.38
CA ARG A 48 0.70 -9.28 -30.93
C ARG A 48 0.28 -9.45 -29.46
N ASN A 49 0.32 -10.68 -28.94
CA ASN A 49 0.05 -10.99 -27.53
C ASN A 49 1.17 -10.56 -26.56
N GLN A 50 2.28 -10.02 -27.07
CA GLN A 50 3.35 -9.40 -26.28
C GLN A 50 3.38 -7.87 -26.43
N LEU A 51 2.47 -7.28 -27.23
CA LEU A 51 2.41 -5.85 -27.49
C LEU A 51 1.32 -5.20 -26.63
N TRP A 52 1.72 -4.21 -25.83
CA TRP A 52 0.86 -3.52 -24.87
C TRP A 52 0.66 -2.05 -25.26
N ARG A 53 -0.56 -1.54 -25.08
CA ARG A 53 -0.85 -0.10 -25.19
C ARG A 53 -1.12 0.44 -23.80
N MET A 54 -0.24 1.31 -23.33
CA MET A 54 -0.52 2.13 -22.14
C MET A 54 -1.32 3.34 -22.59
N ALA A 55 -2.52 3.51 -22.06
CA ALA A 55 -3.36 4.68 -22.31
C ALA A 55 -3.62 5.38 -20.97
N PRO A 56 -3.51 6.72 -20.90
CA PRO A 56 -3.98 7.45 -19.73
C PRO A 56 -5.45 7.16 -19.51
N LEU A 57 -5.84 6.87 -18.27
CA LEU A 57 -7.25 6.79 -17.88
C LEU A 57 -7.87 8.18 -18.08
N GLN A 58 -8.64 8.36 -19.15
CA GLN A 58 -9.37 9.61 -19.39
C GLN A 58 -10.54 9.71 -18.41
N GLY A 59 -10.43 10.62 -17.44
CA GLY A 59 -11.56 11.06 -16.62
C GLY A 59 -11.38 11.12 -15.10
N ALA A 60 -10.26 10.69 -14.52
CA ALA A 60 -10.14 10.52 -13.06
C ALA A 60 -9.61 11.75 -12.28
N ALA A 61 -9.26 12.85 -12.95
CA ALA A 61 -8.35 13.86 -12.37
C ALA A 61 -8.94 14.82 -11.30
N ALA A 62 -10.24 14.80 -11.02
CA ALA A 62 -10.85 15.76 -10.06
C ALA A 62 -11.26 15.15 -8.69
N PRO A 63 -11.89 13.95 -8.61
CA PRO A 63 -12.24 13.34 -7.32
C PRO A 63 -11.05 12.69 -6.61
N GLU A 64 -10.16 12.04 -7.37
CA GLU A 64 -8.98 11.34 -6.82
C GLU A 64 -7.98 12.32 -6.20
N ALA A 65 -7.79 13.50 -6.78
CA ALA A 65 -6.90 14.52 -6.22
C ALA A 65 -7.37 15.02 -4.83
N ALA A 66 -8.68 15.07 -4.60
CA ALA A 66 -9.26 15.44 -3.30
C ALA A 66 -9.20 14.28 -2.29
N GLU A 67 -9.36 13.03 -2.75
CA GLU A 67 -9.20 11.83 -1.93
C GLU A 67 -7.74 11.66 -1.47
N HIS A 68 -6.77 11.88 -2.37
CA HIS A 68 -5.32 11.85 -2.09
C HIS A 68 -4.81 12.95 -1.14
N ALA A 69 -5.65 13.94 -0.82
CA ALA A 69 -5.31 15.04 0.07
C ALA A 69 -5.99 14.92 1.46
N ARG A 70 -6.81 13.87 1.69
CA ARG A 70 -7.49 13.70 2.97
C ARG A 70 -6.48 13.38 4.06
N ARG A 71 -6.41 14.29 5.02
CA ARG A 71 -5.54 14.22 6.19
C ARG A 71 -6.30 13.59 7.35
N PHE A 72 -5.64 12.69 8.04
CA PHE A 72 -6.19 12.06 9.22
C PHE A 72 -5.13 11.80 10.28
N ARG A 73 -5.62 11.55 11.48
CA ARG A 73 -4.92 10.98 12.62
C ARG A 73 -5.27 9.52 12.73
N ILE A 74 -4.34 8.70 13.23
CA ILE A 74 -4.56 7.28 13.50
C ILE A 74 -4.51 7.07 15.01
N LEU A 75 -5.66 6.74 15.61
CA LEU A 75 -5.76 6.41 17.04
C LEU A 75 -5.74 4.90 17.26
N CYS A 76 -5.07 4.44 18.31
CA CYS A 76 -5.08 3.04 18.73
C CYS A 76 -6.23 2.77 19.70
N GLN A 77 -6.96 1.67 19.55
CA GLN A 77 -8.04 1.33 20.51
C GLN A 77 -7.48 1.05 21.91
N SER A 78 -6.27 0.50 22.03
CA SER A 78 -5.64 0.24 23.33
C SER A 78 -4.99 1.46 23.97
N GLY A 79 -4.90 2.60 23.27
CA GLY A 79 -4.29 3.83 23.76
C GLY A 79 -5.30 4.95 23.91
N ASP A 80 -5.68 5.28 25.14
CA ASP A 80 -6.61 6.38 25.44
C ASP A 80 -6.04 7.72 24.96
N GLY A 81 -6.55 8.20 23.81
CA GLY A 81 -6.08 9.43 23.18
C GLY A 81 -4.66 9.34 22.59
N LEU A 82 -4.13 8.14 22.35
CA LEU A 82 -2.81 7.97 21.72
C LEU A 82 -2.91 7.89 20.20
N SER A 83 -2.07 8.69 19.54
CA SER A 83 -1.95 8.81 18.10
C SER A 83 -0.64 8.21 17.60
N VAL A 84 -0.68 7.60 16.42
CA VAL A 84 0.54 7.26 15.66
C VAL A 84 1.26 8.54 15.25
N THR A 85 2.57 8.61 15.53
CA THR A 85 3.46 9.72 15.20
C THR A 85 4.82 9.24 14.72
N VAL A 86 5.58 10.15 14.11
CA VAL A 86 6.99 9.94 13.80
C VAL A 86 7.87 10.72 14.77
N ARG A 87 8.74 10.02 15.52
CA ARG A 87 9.74 10.62 16.42
C ARG A 87 11.11 10.00 16.13
N ASP A 88 12.10 10.85 15.87
CA ASP A 88 13.49 10.43 15.60
C ASP A 88 13.63 9.33 14.52
N GLY A 89 12.74 9.37 13.51
CA GLY A 89 12.70 8.40 12.41
C GLY A 89 11.99 7.08 12.73
N ALA A 90 11.55 6.88 13.96
CA ALA A 90 10.72 5.74 14.38
C ALA A 90 9.23 6.11 14.38
N VAL A 91 8.38 5.10 14.19
CA VAL A 91 6.92 5.22 14.26
C VAL A 91 6.47 4.69 15.62
N VAL A 92 5.82 5.55 16.41
CA VAL A 92 5.46 5.28 17.80
C VAL A 92 4.08 5.87 18.13
N LEU A 93 3.50 5.47 19.26
CA LEU A 93 2.37 6.15 19.86
C LEU A 93 2.80 7.39 20.65
N ALA A 94 1.96 8.41 20.65
CA ALA A 94 2.13 9.63 21.42
C ALA A 94 0.77 10.22 21.79
N THR A 95 0.71 11.04 22.84
CA THR A 95 -0.52 11.80 23.14
C THR A 95 -0.94 12.62 21.93
N ALA A 96 -2.23 12.53 21.59
CA ALA A 96 -2.78 13.16 20.41
C ALA A 96 -2.69 14.70 20.48
N ASP A 97 -1.99 15.29 19.51
CA ASP A 97 -1.77 16.74 19.36
C ASP A 97 -2.16 17.16 17.93
N HIS A 98 -3.12 18.08 17.83
CA HIS A 98 -3.69 18.53 16.55
C HIS A 98 -2.81 19.56 15.84
N GLN A 99 -1.79 20.08 16.52
CA GLN A 99 -0.80 20.97 15.92
C GLN A 99 0.45 20.21 15.44
N ASP A 100 0.64 18.96 15.87
CA ASP A 100 1.81 18.16 15.48
C ASP A 100 1.60 17.53 14.10
N GLU A 101 2.21 18.11 13.06
CA GLU A 101 2.15 17.58 11.70
C GLU A 101 2.76 16.16 11.56
N ARG A 102 3.57 15.72 12.53
CA ARG A 102 4.09 14.35 12.56
C ARG A 102 3.02 13.33 12.95
N GLN A 103 1.89 13.78 13.49
CA GLN A 103 0.68 12.99 13.75
C GLN A 103 -0.34 13.08 12.61
N CYS A 104 -0.03 13.81 11.53
CA CYS A 104 -0.88 13.93 10.36
C CYS A 104 -0.45 12.93 9.28
N TRP A 105 -1.39 12.10 8.85
CA TRP A 105 -1.21 11.03 7.87
C TRP A 105 -2.15 11.23 6.68
N VAL A 106 -1.77 10.66 5.54
CA VAL A 106 -2.52 10.69 4.28
C VAL A 106 -2.58 9.29 3.68
N GLN A 107 -3.76 8.90 3.22
CA GLN A 107 -4.00 7.70 2.42
C GLN A 107 -3.75 8.10 0.96
N SER A 108 -2.59 7.71 0.43
CA SER A 108 -2.24 7.94 -0.97
C SER A 108 -2.63 6.72 -1.79
N PHE A 109 -3.57 6.90 -2.72
CA PHE A 109 -3.90 5.89 -3.74
C PHE A 109 -3.15 6.14 -5.06
N GLN A 110 -2.18 7.06 -5.06
CA GLN A 110 -1.34 7.32 -6.22
C GLN A 110 -0.58 6.05 -6.60
N ASN A 111 -0.70 5.64 -7.87
CA ASN A 111 -0.17 4.40 -8.43
C ASN A 111 -0.67 3.09 -7.82
N THR A 112 -1.60 3.11 -6.86
CA THR A 112 -2.16 1.87 -6.32
C THR A 112 -3.27 1.32 -7.19
N GLY A 113 -3.73 2.06 -8.21
CA GLY A 113 -4.62 1.57 -9.27
C GLY A 113 -5.81 0.75 -8.73
N HIS A 114 -5.92 -0.49 -9.23
CA HIS A 114 -6.86 -1.53 -8.78
C HIS A 114 -6.19 -2.60 -7.91
N VAL A 115 -5.04 -2.31 -7.30
CA VAL A 115 -4.39 -3.25 -6.38
C VAL A 115 -5.30 -3.42 -5.16
N THR A 116 -5.65 -4.67 -4.88
CA THR A 116 -6.40 -5.07 -3.70
C THR A 116 -5.64 -6.13 -2.94
N ASP A 117 -5.96 -6.29 -1.65
CA ASP A 117 -5.61 -7.52 -0.94
C ASP A 117 -6.47 -8.72 -1.41
N GLU A 118 -6.22 -9.89 -0.83
CA GLU A 118 -6.94 -11.13 -1.15
C GLU A 118 -8.44 -11.10 -0.79
N GLU A 119 -8.84 -10.16 0.08
CA GLU A 119 -10.23 -9.93 0.45
C GLU A 119 -10.91 -8.85 -0.41
N GLY A 120 -10.17 -8.22 -1.34
CA GLY A 120 -10.70 -7.21 -2.26
C GLY A 120 -10.65 -5.77 -1.75
N HIS A 121 -9.99 -5.50 -0.62
CA HIS A 121 -9.85 -4.14 -0.10
C HIS A 121 -8.76 -3.39 -0.86
N ARG A 122 -9.05 -2.14 -1.22
CA ARG A 122 -8.16 -1.30 -2.04
C ARG A 122 -6.88 -0.94 -1.27
N ALA A 123 -5.75 -1.10 -1.93
CA ALA A 123 -4.45 -0.76 -1.38
C ALA A 123 -4.15 0.75 -1.43
N PHE A 124 -3.45 1.23 -0.42
CA PHE A 124 -2.95 2.61 -0.32
C PHE A 124 -1.56 2.64 0.31
N ALA A 125 -0.80 3.69 0.00
CA ALA A 125 0.39 4.04 0.77
C ALA A 125 -0.02 4.97 1.92
N LEU A 126 0.52 4.72 3.12
CA LEU A 126 0.25 5.52 4.31
C LEU A 126 1.38 6.53 4.51
N VAL A 127 1.15 7.79 4.13
CA VAL A 127 2.20 8.82 4.07
C VAL A 127 2.12 9.75 5.26
N ASN A 128 3.24 9.93 5.95
CA ASN A 128 3.36 10.92 7.02
C ASN A 128 3.60 12.31 6.45
N ARG A 129 2.80 13.30 6.87
CA ARG A 129 2.85 14.63 6.25
C ARG A 129 4.11 15.42 6.57
N ALA A 130 4.59 15.36 7.81
CA ALA A 130 5.79 16.11 8.22
C ALA A 130 7.06 15.59 7.54
N THR A 131 7.18 14.28 7.34
CA THR A 131 8.39 13.67 6.77
C THR A 131 8.31 13.42 5.27
N GLY A 132 7.10 13.37 4.69
CA GLY A 132 6.88 12.98 3.30
C GLY A 132 7.19 11.51 3.00
N LYS A 133 7.40 10.68 4.04
CA LYS A 133 7.74 9.26 3.91
C LYS A 133 6.51 8.38 4.10
N ALA A 134 6.49 7.26 3.39
CA ALA A 134 5.46 6.23 3.53
C ALA A 134 5.85 5.20 4.59
N LEU A 135 4.83 4.70 5.28
CA LEU A 135 4.95 3.56 6.19
C LEU A 135 5.27 2.29 5.38
N MET A 136 6.27 1.55 5.85
CA MET A 136 6.76 0.33 5.20
C MET A 136 6.69 -0.84 6.17
N HIS A 137 6.11 -1.94 5.73
CA HIS A 137 6.26 -3.24 6.40
C HIS A 137 7.49 -3.96 5.83
N LYS A 138 8.24 -4.65 6.68
CA LYS A 138 9.34 -5.51 6.26
C LYS A 138 8.96 -6.97 6.47
N GLY A 139 9.17 -7.78 5.42
CA GLY A 139 9.14 -9.24 5.50
C GLY A 139 7.87 -9.85 6.11
N HIS A 140 7.95 -11.15 6.39
CA HIS A 140 6.91 -11.93 7.10
C HIS A 140 7.35 -12.25 8.53
N GLY A 141 8.14 -11.38 9.16
CA GLY A 141 8.67 -11.59 10.51
C GLY A 141 7.72 -11.05 11.58
N ASP A 142 7.44 -11.85 12.60
CA ASP A 142 6.73 -11.40 13.79
C ASP A 142 7.57 -10.36 14.56
N ASP A 143 6.91 -9.34 15.13
CA ASP A 143 7.54 -8.28 15.93
C ASP A 143 8.50 -7.34 15.16
N GLU A 144 8.42 -7.29 13.83
CA GLU A 144 9.24 -6.36 13.05
C GLU A 144 8.73 -4.91 13.14
N LEU A 145 9.63 -3.98 13.50
CA LEU A 145 9.32 -2.55 13.48
C LEU A 145 8.97 -2.09 12.07
N VAL A 146 7.86 -1.35 11.96
CA VAL A 146 7.56 -0.61 10.74
C VAL A 146 8.61 0.46 10.50
N GLN A 147 8.86 0.73 9.22
CA GLN A 147 9.86 1.72 8.81
C GLN A 147 9.24 2.83 7.99
N LEU A 148 10.02 3.88 7.75
CA LEU A 148 9.64 4.99 6.88
C LEU A 148 10.56 5.01 5.67
N ALA A 149 10.00 4.84 4.48
CA ALA A 149 10.72 4.89 3.22
C ALA A 149 10.29 6.09 2.38
N GLY A 150 11.16 6.51 1.46
CA GLY A 150 10.80 7.49 0.46
C GLY A 150 9.64 6.96 -0.38
N HIS A 151 8.61 7.79 -0.56
CA HIS A 151 7.48 7.48 -1.42
C HIS A 151 7.71 8.13 -2.78
N SER A 152 8.02 7.33 -3.80
CA SER A 152 8.11 7.83 -5.17
C SER A 152 6.74 7.69 -5.84
N PRO A 153 6.18 8.79 -6.39
CA PRO A 153 4.92 8.76 -7.12
C PRO A 153 5.07 8.16 -8.52
N ASP A 154 6.16 7.46 -8.84
CA ASP A 154 6.37 6.77 -10.12
C ASP A 154 6.65 5.26 -9.96
N SER A 155 6.66 4.73 -8.72
CA SER A 155 6.94 3.32 -8.45
C SER A 155 5.99 2.75 -7.40
N VAL A 156 5.60 1.50 -7.60
CA VAL A 156 4.84 0.73 -6.60
C VAL A 156 5.78 -0.25 -5.93
N ASP A 157 6.06 -0.02 -4.65
CA ASP A 157 6.71 -1.00 -3.79
C ASP A 157 5.63 -1.63 -2.90
N VAL A 158 5.44 -2.94 -3.02
CA VAL A 158 4.43 -3.70 -2.26
C VAL A 158 4.66 -3.53 -0.76
N ALA A 159 5.91 -3.37 -0.32
CA ALA A 159 6.24 -3.16 1.09
C ALA A 159 5.68 -1.84 1.68
N LEU A 160 5.25 -0.90 0.83
CA LEU A 160 4.66 0.38 1.22
C LEU A 160 3.13 0.37 1.18
N LEU A 161 2.54 -0.73 0.74
CA LEU A 161 1.12 -0.82 0.49
C LEU A 161 0.40 -1.50 1.66
N TRP A 162 -0.64 -0.81 2.11
CA TRP A 162 -1.50 -1.24 3.19
C TRP A 162 -2.94 -1.32 2.70
N THR A 163 -3.75 -2.13 3.36
CA THR A 163 -5.21 -2.13 3.23
C THR A 163 -5.86 -1.84 4.56
N GLN A 164 -7.13 -1.44 4.51
CA GLN A 164 -7.97 -1.23 5.68
C GLN A 164 -9.07 -2.29 5.64
N SER A 165 -9.25 -3.03 6.74
CA SER A 165 -10.33 -4.01 6.85
C SER A 165 -11.71 -3.35 6.91
N ASP A 166 -12.75 -4.18 6.87
CA ASP A 166 -14.09 -3.79 7.35
C ASP A 166 -14.07 -3.23 8.78
N ASP A 167 -15.14 -2.53 9.15
CA ASP A 167 -15.33 -1.99 10.50
C ASP A 167 -15.47 -3.12 11.52
N LEU A 168 -14.58 -3.11 12.51
CA LEU A 168 -14.51 -4.06 13.63
C LEU A 168 -15.33 -3.60 14.83
N GLY A 169 -16.04 -2.48 14.70
CA GLY A 169 -16.87 -1.85 15.72
C GLY A 169 -16.43 -0.42 16.01
N GLU A 170 -17.41 0.48 16.17
CA GLU A 170 -17.20 1.88 16.54
C GLU A 170 -16.26 2.67 15.59
N GLY A 171 -16.08 2.23 14.33
CA GLY A 171 -15.17 2.84 13.37
C GLY A 171 -13.70 2.48 13.60
N PHE A 172 -13.42 1.36 14.26
CA PHE A 172 -12.08 0.79 14.35
C PHE A 172 -11.87 -0.23 13.22
N HIS A 173 -10.68 -0.24 12.64
CA HIS A 173 -10.30 -1.12 11.54
C HIS A 173 -8.92 -1.72 11.78
N GLY A 174 -8.62 -2.86 11.16
CA GLY A 174 -7.25 -3.32 10.99
C GLY A 174 -6.58 -2.58 9.84
N ILE A 175 -5.30 -2.22 10.02
CA ILE A 175 -4.43 -1.74 8.93
C ILE A 175 -3.48 -2.89 8.61
N ARG A 176 -3.51 -3.41 7.38
CA ARG A 176 -2.91 -4.72 7.04
C ARG A 176 -1.93 -4.59 5.90
N ALA A 177 -0.92 -5.44 5.86
CA ALA A 177 -0.04 -5.54 4.70
C ALA A 177 -0.85 -6.00 3.47
N VAL A 178 -0.68 -5.37 2.31
CA VAL A 178 -1.49 -5.72 1.13
C VAL A 178 -1.27 -7.17 0.65
N ASN A 179 -0.06 -7.70 0.87
CA ASN A 179 0.36 -9.01 0.40
C ASN A 179 0.06 -10.15 1.39
N ASP A 180 -0.41 -9.83 2.59
CA ASP A 180 -0.73 -10.79 3.64
C ASP A 180 -1.70 -10.15 4.66
N VAL A 181 -3.00 -10.42 4.51
CA VAL A 181 -4.03 -9.85 5.41
C VAL A 181 -3.94 -10.39 6.84
N GLY A 182 -3.17 -11.47 7.05
CA GLY A 182 -2.88 -12.00 8.38
C GLY A 182 -1.83 -11.19 9.14
N VAL A 183 -1.10 -10.29 8.49
CA VAL A 183 -0.07 -9.44 9.09
C VAL A 183 -0.55 -7.99 9.16
N VAL A 184 -0.65 -7.46 10.39
CA VAL A 184 -1.31 -6.18 10.66
C VAL A 184 -0.42 -5.21 11.42
N LEU A 185 -0.77 -3.93 11.36
CA LEU A 185 -0.21 -2.89 12.19
C LEU A 185 -0.59 -3.13 13.66
N ASP A 186 0.41 -3.10 14.54
CA ASP A 186 0.25 -3.43 15.96
C ASP A 186 1.04 -2.43 16.83
N ALA A 187 0.41 -1.92 17.89
CA ALA A 187 1.11 -1.22 18.96
C ALA A 187 1.79 -2.23 19.88
N ALA A 188 3.11 -2.32 19.80
CA ALA A 188 3.89 -3.39 20.41
C ALA A 188 3.60 -3.53 21.91
N LYS A 189 3.11 -4.71 22.31
CA LYS A 189 2.74 -5.02 23.71
C LYS A 189 1.74 -4.02 24.31
N GLY A 190 0.97 -3.34 23.47
CA GLY A 190 0.05 -2.27 23.85
C GLY A 190 -1.23 -2.74 24.54
N VAL A 191 -1.30 -3.98 25.06
CA VAL A 191 -2.48 -4.51 25.77
C VAL A 191 -2.22 -4.56 27.29
N PRO A 192 -3.27 -4.52 28.13
CA PRO A 192 -3.13 -4.41 29.59
C PRO A 192 -2.19 -5.44 30.22
N ASP A 193 -2.23 -6.69 29.75
CA ASP A 193 -1.41 -7.80 30.27
C ASP A 193 0.10 -7.57 30.12
N TYR A 194 0.51 -6.68 29.23
CA TYR A 194 1.92 -6.32 29.00
C TYR A 194 2.24 -4.86 29.34
N GLY A 195 1.37 -4.19 30.10
CA GLY A 195 1.56 -2.81 30.56
C GLY A 195 0.74 -1.76 29.81
N GLY A 196 0.05 -2.15 28.73
CA GLY A 196 -0.79 -1.26 27.93
C GLY A 196 -0.01 -0.33 27.01
N ALA A 197 -0.73 0.32 26.10
CA ALA A 197 -0.15 1.35 25.25
C ALA A 197 0.17 2.61 26.06
N HIS A 198 1.31 3.22 25.77
CA HIS A 198 1.79 4.44 26.42
C HIS A 198 2.53 5.34 25.42
N ASP A 199 2.90 6.55 25.85
CA ASP A 199 3.74 7.42 25.02
C ASP A 199 5.08 6.73 24.72
N GLY A 200 5.46 6.71 23.45
CA GLY A 200 6.64 6.02 22.95
C GLY A 200 6.45 4.54 22.63
N THR A 201 5.26 3.95 22.80
CA THR A 201 5.02 2.55 22.37
C THR A 201 5.36 2.37 20.89
N PRO A 202 6.30 1.47 20.53
CA PRO A 202 6.67 1.25 19.14
C PRO A 202 5.53 0.65 18.32
N ILE A 203 5.50 1.00 17.03
CA ILE A 203 4.61 0.35 16.07
C ILE A 203 5.38 -0.76 15.34
N ILE A 204 4.79 -1.93 15.26
CA ILE A 204 5.33 -3.12 14.61
C ILE A 204 4.31 -3.68 13.61
N VAL A 205 4.72 -4.68 12.83
CA VAL A 205 3.80 -5.65 12.24
C VAL A 205 3.72 -6.90 13.10
N PHE A 206 2.53 -7.47 13.21
CA PHE A 206 2.29 -8.69 13.98
C PHE A 206 1.15 -9.51 13.37
N PRO A 207 1.13 -10.84 13.57
CA PRO A 207 -0.03 -11.66 13.21
C PRO A 207 -1.33 -11.16 13.85
N TRP A 208 -2.41 -11.15 13.07
CA TRP A 208 -3.74 -10.79 13.55
C TRP A 208 -4.15 -11.67 14.74
N ASN A 209 -4.48 -11.05 15.86
CA ASN A 209 -4.95 -11.72 17.07
C ASN A 209 -6.22 -11.08 17.66
N ASP A 210 -6.85 -10.15 16.92
CA ASP A 210 -8.05 -9.40 17.33
C ASP A 210 -7.86 -8.53 18.60
N GLY A 211 -6.61 -8.29 19.00
CA GLY A 211 -6.26 -7.46 20.14
C GLY A 211 -6.58 -5.97 19.91
N PRO A 212 -6.91 -5.22 20.97
CA PRO A 212 -7.20 -3.78 20.85
C PRO A 212 -5.99 -2.96 20.40
N ASN A 213 -4.77 -3.47 20.58
CA ASN A 213 -3.55 -2.84 20.08
C ASN A 213 -3.37 -2.98 18.55
N GLN A 214 -4.23 -3.74 17.88
CA GLN A 214 -4.25 -3.94 16.41
C GLN A 214 -5.43 -3.21 15.73
N LYS A 215 -6.22 -2.48 16.51
CA LYS A 215 -7.46 -1.83 16.07
C LYS A 215 -7.26 -0.31 16.03
N TRP A 216 -7.51 0.28 14.87
CA TRP A 216 -7.13 1.64 14.55
C TRP A 216 -8.31 2.47 14.06
N LYS A 217 -8.40 3.72 14.53
CA LYS A 217 -9.43 4.67 14.10
C LYS A 217 -8.79 5.83 13.35
N LEU A 218 -9.20 6.01 12.09
CA LEU A 218 -8.73 7.11 11.24
C LEU A 218 -9.70 8.29 11.39
N LEU A 219 -9.25 9.34 12.08
CA LEU A 219 -10.05 10.54 12.33
C LEU A 219 -9.54 11.70 11.47
N PRO A 220 -10.42 12.55 10.90
CA PRO A 220 -9.97 13.73 10.16
C PRO A 220 -9.01 14.62 10.96
N PHE A 221 -7.98 15.14 10.28
CA PHE A 221 -7.00 16.07 10.85
C PHE A 221 -7.22 17.46 10.23
N TYR A 222 -7.59 18.44 11.05
CA TYR A 222 -7.96 19.81 10.65
C TYR A 222 -6.95 20.84 11.13
#